data_AF-A0A318XLP9-F1
#
_entry.id   AF-A0A318XLP9-F1
#
_cell.length_a   1.000
_cell.length_b   1.000
_cell.length_c   1.000
_cell.angle_alpha   90.00
_cell.angle_beta   90.00
_cell.angle_gamma   90.00
#
_symmetry.space_group_name_H-M   'P 1'
#
loop_
_entity.id
_entity.type
_entity.pdbx_description
1 polymer ?
#
loop_
_entity_poly.entity_id
_entity_poly.type
_entity_poly.pdbx_seq_one_letter_code
_entity_poly.pdbx_strand_id
1 'polypeptide(L)'
;MFDKDFRITGKHANYWKDLCELAGNVPDREQHANFKIFSAYIDAYIVCPLIGYQYDRKGVIDNSEEGNAGMLAEVISKRRQELKYVYQILMLVDEESEPDEDKRLYRAFTFSEENTEDKQLIEENIKVFNSYFLGGLEVLHEQFVEQCHDDDDYLKTMFDFVRRFYEEQDSEAIKDGIEKILNQ
;
A
#
# COMPACT_ATOMS: atom_id res chain seq x y z
N MET A 1 12.49 8.10 8.41
CA MET A 1 11.31 7.35 7.89
C MET A 1 10.21 8.28 7.36
N PHE A 2 9.74 8.09 6.12
CA PHE A 2 8.70 8.90 5.43
C PHE A 2 9.00 10.42 5.42
N ASP A 3 10.24 10.75 5.12
CA ASP A 3 10.82 12.09 5.16
C ASP A 3 11.59 12.45 3.88
N LYS A 4 11.56 11.56 2.88
CA LYS A 4 12.27 11.70 1.61
C LYS A 4 11.29 11.58 0.44
N ASP A 5 11.74 12.06 -0.72
CA ASP A 5 11.04 11.82 -1.99
C ASP A 5 10.89 10.31 -2.21
N PHE A 6 9.74 9.90 -2.74
CA PHE A 6 9.48 8.51 -3.11
C PHE A 6 9.21 8.46 -4.62
N ARG A 7 9.93 7.57 -5.31
CA ARG A 7 9.81 7.40 -6.76
C ARG A 7 9.90 5.92 -7.10
N ILE A 8 9.09 5.52 -8.08
CA ILE A 8 9.14 4.20 -8.69
C ILE A 8 9.20 4.34 -10.20
N THR A 9 9.69 3.31 -10.86
CA THR A 9 9.82 3.22 -12.31
C THR A 9 9.12 1.99 -12.82
N GLY A 10 9.05 1.85 -14.14
CA GLY A 10 8.54 0.64 -14.76
C GLY A 10 7.01 0.57 -14.82
N LYS A 11 6.47 -0.64 -15.00
CA LYS A 11 5.02 -0.88 -15.11
C LYS A 11 4.26 -0.37 -13.89
N HIS A 12 4.81 -0.54 -12.68
CA HIS A 12 4.16 -0.09 -11.45
C HIS A 12 3.99 1.43 -11.39
N ALA A 13 4.88 2.19 -12.04
CA ALA A 13 4.69 3.63 -12.16
C ALA A 13 3.50 3.97 -13.06
N ASN A 14 3.27 3.18 -14.12
CA ASN A 14 2.11 3.33 -14.99
C ASN A 14 0.83 2.91 -14.27
N TYR A 15 0.84 1.81 -13.52
CA TYR A 15 -0.30 1.39 -12.69
C TYR A 15 -0.69 2.45 -11.67
N TRP A 16 0.32 3.06 -11.03
CA TRP A 16 0.07 4.13 -10.08
C TRP A 16 -0.57 5.37 -10.74
N LYS A 17 -0.15 5.72 -11.96
CA LYS A 17 -0.79 6.77 -12.76
C LYS A 17 -2.21 6.42 -13.19
N ASP A 18 -2.44 5.17 -13.59
CA ASP A 18 -3.75 4.69 -14.03
C ASP A 18 -4.80 4.75 -12.92
N LEU A 19 -4.40 4.42 -11.69
CA LEU A 19 -5.30 4.38 -10.54
C LEU A 19 -5.56 5.75 -9.90
N CYS A 20 -4.72 6.76 -10.18
CA CYS A 20 -4.77 8.05 -9.52
C CYS A 20 -5.14 9.21 -10.45
N GLU A 21 -5.79 10.24 -9.90
CA GLU A 21 -5.99 11.51 -10.57
C GLU A 21 -4.64 12.22 -10.80
N LEU A 22 -4.36 12.54 -12.07
CA LEU A 22 -3.15 13.21 -12.49
C LEU A 22 -3.38 14.72 -12.61
N ALA A 23 -2.35 15.50 -12.26
CA ALA A 23 -2.36 16.94 -12.50
C ALA A 23 -2.47 17.24 -14.01
N GLY A 24 -3.14 18.35 -14.35
CA GLY A 24 -3.44 18.67 -15.75
C GLY A 24 -2.23 18.95 -16.64
N ASN A 25 -1.06 19.19 -16.06
CA ASN A 25 0.20 19.46 -16.76
C ASN A 25 1.05 18.19 -16.99
N VAL A 26 0.56 17.00 -16.63
CA VAL A 26 1.24 15.73 -16.84
C VAL A 26 1.19 15.37 -18.34
N PRO A 27 2.33 15.23 -19.04
CA PRO A 27 2.38 15.09 -20.50
C PRO A 27 1.62 13.89 -21.07
N ASP A 28 1.52 12.80 -20.30
CA ASP A 28 0.93 11.51 -20.66
C ASP A 28 -0.46 11.30 -20.05
N ARG A 29 -1.12 12.36 -19.55
CA ARG A 29 -2.42 12.25 -18.87
C ARG A 29 -3.50 11.51 -19.68
N GLU A 30 -3.57 11.75 -20.98
CA GLU A 30 -4.56 11.12 -21.86
C GLU A 30 -4.35 9.60 -21.99
N GLN A 31 -3.12 9.10 -21.80
CA GLN A 31 -2.80 7.68 -21.84
C GLN A 31 -3.28 6.94 -20.59
N HIS A 32 -3.61 7.69 -19.53
CA HIS A 32 -4.04 7.18 -18.23
C HIS A 32 -5.48 7.61 -17.93
N ALA A 33 -6.38 7.59 -18.90
CA ALA A 33 -7.77 8.05 -18.75
C ALA A 33 -8.73 7.03 -18.10
N ASN A 34 -8.19 6.04 -17.38
CA ASN A 34 -8.94 4.97 -16.70
C ASN A 34 -9.76 5.48 -15.50
N PHE A 35 -10.63 4.61 -14.97
CA PHE A 35 -11.36 4.90 -13.73
C PHE A 35 -10.40 5.20 -12.58
N LYS A 36 -10.54 6.40 -12.01
CA LYS A 36 -9.67 6.88 -10.94
C LYS A 36 -10.25 6.49 -9.58
N ILE A 37 -9.49 5.67 -8.85
CA ILE A 37 -9.85 5.24 -7.50
C ILE A 37 -9.33 6.23 -6.47
N PHE A 38 -8.16 6.82 -6.72
CA PHE A 38 -7.49 7.71 -5.79
C PHE A 38 -7.39 9.13 -6.33
N SER A 39 -7.66 10.11 -5.48
CA SER A 39 -7.49 11.53 -5.82
C SER A 39 -6.02 11.96 -5.86
N ALA A 40 -5.14 11.24 -5.16
CA ALA A 40 -3.71 11.51 -5.18
C ALA A 40 -2.87 10.25 -4.99
N TYR A 41 -1.63 10.32 -5.47
CA TYR A 41 -0.63 9.26 -5.29
C TYR A 41 -0.42 8.85 -3.83
N ILE A 42 -0.55 9.79 -2.89
CA ILE A 42 -0.36 9.53 -1.46
C ILE A 42 -1.47 8.64 -0.89
N ASP A 43 -2.70 8.75 -1.43
CA ASP A 43 -3.82 7.93 -0.99
C ASP A 43 -3.59 6.47 -1.41
N ALA A 44 -3.10 6.24 -2.63
CA ALA A 44 -2.68 4.92 -3.07
C ALA A 44 -1.50 4.38 -2.23
N TYR A 45 -0.51 5.21 -1.90
CA TYR A 45 0.65 4.79 -1.10
C TYR A 45 0.28 4.45 0.37
N ILE A 46 -0.84 4.95 0.87
CA ILE A 46 -1.39 4.59 2.18
C ILE A 46 -2.20 3.29 2.09
N VAL A 47 -3.04 3.12 1.07
CA VAL A 47 -4.02 2.01 1.00
C VAL A 47 -3.46 0.75 0.34
N CYS A 48 -2.69 0.88 -0.75
CA CYS A 48 -2.20 -0.26 -1.51
C CYS A 48 -1.32 -1.24 -0.71
N PRO A 49 -0.49 -0.84 0.28
CA PRO A 49 0.23 -1.81 1.12
C PRO A 49 -0.71 -2.77 1.86
N LEU A 50 -1.85 -2.28 2.34
CA LEU A 50 -2.84 -3.13 3.02
C LEU A 50 -3.53 -4.07 2.04
N ILE A 51 -3.84 -3.59 0.83
CA ILE A 51 -4.43 -4.41 -0.23
C ILE A 51 -3.44 -5.49 -0.67
N GLY A 52 -2.17 -5.13 -0.88
CA GLY A 52 -1.13 -6.10 -1.20
C GLY A 52 -1.03 -7.19 -0.14
N TYR A 53 -1.07 -6.83 1.13
CA TYR A 53 -1.10 -7.81 2.22
C TYR A 53 -2.36 -8.68 2.22
N GLN A 54 -3.55 -8.08 2.10
CA GLN A 54 -4.83 -8.80 2.10
C GLN A 54 -4.92 -9.84 0.97
N TYR A 55 -4.33 -9.55 -0.19
CA TYR A 55 -4.28 -10.44 -1.34
C TYR A 55 -3.00 -11.29 -1.41
N ASP A 56 -2.19 -11.31 -0.35
CA ASP A 56 -0.91 -12.03 -0.27
C ASP A 56 0.02 -11.76 -1.47
N ARG A 57 0.10 -10.49 -1.87
CA ARG A 57 0.81 -10.06 -3.08
C ARG A 57 1.92 -9.07 -2.77
N LYS A 58 3.14 -9.49 -3.09
CA LYS A 58 4.35 -8.67 -3.11
C LYS A 58 4.79 -8.43 -4.55
N GLY A 59 5.03 -7.18 -4.89
CA GLY A 59 5.57 -6.79 -6.19
C GLY A 59 7.07 -6.48 -6.10
N VAL A 60 7.73 -6.59 -7.25
CA VAL A 60 9.11 -6.14 -7.48
C VAL A 60 9.10 -5.20 -8.67
N ILE A 61 9.85 -4.10 -8.60
CA ILE A 61 9.91 -3.12 -9.69
C ILE A 61 10.27 -3.82 -11.00
N ASP A 62 9.38 -3.69 -11.97
CA ASP A 62 9.51 -4.29 -13.28
C ASP A 62 9.66 -3.19 -14.34
N ASN A 63 10.87 -3.07 -14.89
CA ASN A 63 11.22 -2.07 -15.89
C ASN A 63 11.04 -2.61 -17.33
N SER A 64 10.17 -3.60 -17.53
CA SER A 64 9.78 -4.07 -18.87
C SER A 64 9.16 -2.95 -19.73
N GLU A 65 8.51 -1.99 -19.07
CA GLU A 65 7.90 -0.81 -19.68
C GLU A 65 8.57 0.46 -19.17
N GLU A 66 8.62 1.51 -20.01
CA GLU A 66 9.03 2.83 -19.52
C GLU A 66 7.93 3.44 -18.67
N GLY A 67 8.29 3.89 -17.47
CA GLY A 67 7.37 4.50 -16.53
C GLY A 67 8.13 5.24 -15.43
N ASN A 68 7.58 6.37 -15.00
CA ASN A 68 8.12 7.14 -13.89
C ASN A 68 6.98 7.84 -13.14
N ALA A 69 6.89 7.57 -11.84
CA ALA A 69 5.92 8.19 -10.95
C ALA A 69 6.55 8.41 -9.57
N GLY A 70 6.11 9.46 -8.89
CA GLY A 70 6.66 9.77 -7.58
C GLY A 70 6.02 10.97 -6.91
N MET A 71 6.38 11.13 -5.64
CA MET A 71 5.90 12.17 -4.76
C MET A 71 7.06 12.87 -4.07
N LEU A 72 6.90 14.17 -3.86
CA LEU A 72 7.86 14.97 -3.10
C LEU A 72 7.73 14.68 -1.59
N ALA A 73 8.84 14.80 -0.87
CA ALA A 73 8.92 14.62 0.58
C ALA A 73 7.89 15.45 1.35
N GLU A 74 7.52 16.64 0.86
CA GLU A 74 6.53 17.51 1.49
C GLU A 74 5.13 16.86 1.51
N VAL A 75 4.72 16.21 0.42
CA VAL A 75 3.42 15.53 0.31
C VAL A 75 3.37 14.36 1.28
N ILE A 76 4.44 13.57 1.33
CA ILE A 76 4.59 12.43 2.23
C ILE A 76 4.59 12.90 3.69
N SER A 77 5.31 13.99 3.98
CA SER A 77 5.42 14.53 5.34
C SER A 77 4.08 15.01 5.91
N LYS A 78 3.19 15.55 5.06
CA LYS A 78 1.84 15.96 5.46
C LYS A 78 0.95 14.79 5.90
N ARG A 79 1.14 13.60 5.33
CA ARG A 79 0.37 12.37 5.65
C ARG A 79 1.22 11.33 6.41
N ARG A 80 2.36 11.76 6.98
CA ARG A 80 3.35 10.87 7.62
C ARG A 80 2.75 10.01 8.73
N GLN A 81 1.84 10.57 9.52
CA GLN A 81 1.24 9.85 10.64
C GLN A 81 0.40 8.66 10.17
N GLU A 82 -0.34 8.83 9.07
CA GLU A 82 -1.15 7.75 8.48
C GLU A 82 -0.27 6.66 7.87
N LEU A 83 0.80 7.06 7.15
CA LEU A 83 1.78 6.10 6.61
C LEU A 83 2.46 5.30 7.73
N LYS A 84 2.83 5.95 8.83
CA LYS A 84 3.38 5.24 10.00
C LYS A 84 2.39 4.25 10.59
N TYR A 85 1.12 4.63 10.69
CA TYR A 85 0.08 3.76 11.21
C TYR A 85 -0.12 2.52 10.33
N VAL A 86 -0.19 2.69 9.01
CA VAL A 86 -0.29 1.57 8.07
C VAL A 86 0.96 0.69 8.13
N TYR A 87 2.15 1.30 8.18
CA TYR A 87 3.39 0.55 8.35
C TYR A 87 3.39 -0.29 9.63
N GLN A 88 2.95 0.29 10.75
CA GLN A 88 2.86 -0.43 12.04
C GLN A 88 1.96 -1.64 11.92
N ILE A 89 0.76 -1.47 11.36
CA ILE A 89 -0.17 -2.57 11.13
C ILE A 89 0.53 -3.66 10.30
N LEU A 90 1.08 -3.30 9.15
CA LEU A 90 1.70 -4.25 8.24
C LEU A 90 2.85 -5.02 8.91
N MET A 91 3.71 -4.33 9.65
CA MET A 91 4.81 -4.96 10.37
C MET A 91 4.34 -5.89 11.50
N LEU A 92 3.19 -5.61 12.12
CA LEU A 92 2.59 -6.47 13.14
C LEU A 92 1.95 -7.72 12.54
N VAL A 93 1.34 -7.63 11.36
CA VAL A 93 0.56 -8.74 10.78
C VAL A 93 1.35 -9.62 9.80
N ASP A 94 2.49 -9.15 9.30
CA ASP A 94 3.31 -9.88 8.32
C ASP A 94 4.14 -11.01 8.95
N GLU A 95 3.49 -12.15 9.17
CA GLU A 95 4.08 -13.42 9.64
C GLU A 95 5.02 -14.06 8.64
N GLU A 96 4.84 -13.78 7.35
CA GLU A 96 5.66 -14.36 6.29
C GLU A 96 7.09 -13.83 6.35
N SER A 97 7.25 -12.52 6.56
CA SER A 97 8.59 -11.93 6.67
C SER A 97 9.19 -12.04 8.07
N GLU A 98 8.38 -12.15 9.13
CA GLU A 98 8.86 -12.41 10.49
C GLU A 98 7.82 -13.23 11.30
N PRO A 99 8.06 -14.51 11.56
CA PRO A 99 7.10 -15.36 12.28
C PRO A 99 7.06 -15.10 13.79
N ASP A 100 8.10 -14.47 14.38
CA ASP A 100 8.18 -14.21 15.81
C ASP A 100 7.39 -12.95 16.21
N GLU A 101 6.45 -13.09 17.15
CA GLU A 101 5.56 -12.00 17.58
C GLU A 101 6.31 -10.84 18.25
N ASP A 102 7.27 -11.13 19.14
CA ASP A 102 8.04 -10.11 19.85
C ASP A 102 8.89 -9.30 18.86
N LYS A 103 9.46 -9.94 17.85
CA LYS A 103 10.20 -9.26 16.77
C LYS A 103 9.28 -8.46 15.86
N ARG A 104 8.06 -8.93 15.56
CA ARG A 104 7.06 -8.14 14.84
C ARG A 104 6.67 -6.89 15.61
N LEU A 105 6.47 -7.01 16.92
CA LEU A 105 6.22 -5.88 17.80
C LEU A 105 7.41 -4.90 17.79
N TYR A 106 8.63 -5.42 17.97
CA TYR A 106 9.85 -4.60 17.93
C TYR A 106 9.97 -3.82 16.62
N ARG A 107 9.89 -4.49 15.48
CA ARG A 107 10.09 -3.85 14.16
C ARG A 107 8.97 -2.86 13.80
N ALA A 108 7.75 -3.09 14.30
CA ALA A 108 6.61 -2.19 14.09
C ALA A 108 6.77 -0.86 14.84
N PHE A 109 7.34 -0.88 16.06
CA PHE A 109 7.45 0.29 16.92
C PHE A 109 8.85 0.94 16.96
N THR A 110 9.84 0.32 16.33
CA THR A 110 11.18 0.90 16.18
C THR A 110 11.20 1.94 15.05
N PHE A 111 11.29 3.22 15.45
CA PHE A 111 11.37 4.38 14.54
C PHE A 111 12.64 5.22 14.72
N SER A 112 13.46 4.86 15.71
CA SER A 112 14.71 5.56 16.01
C SER A 112 15.78 5.10 15.03
N GLU A 113 16.45 6.03 14.36
CA GLU A 113 17.63 5.74 13.52
C GLU A 113 18.93 6.01 14.30
N GLU A 114 18.89 5.96 15.64
CA GLU A 114 20.01 6.33 16.53
C GLU A 114 21.21 5.37 16.44
N ASN A 115 20.97 4.09 16.18
CA ASN A 115 22.01 3.10 15.98
C ASN A 115 21.93 2.46 14.58
N THR A 116 23.02 1.80 14.18
CA THR A 116 23.14 1.20 12.83
C THR A 116 22.18 0.03 12.61
N GLU A 117 21.88 -0.75 13.64
CA GLU A 117 20.99 -1.91 13.57
C GLU A 117 19.54 -1.48 13.33
N ASP A 118 19.04 -0.52 14.11
CA ASP A 118 17.68 0.00 13.95
C ASP A 118 17.49 0.69 12.60
N LYS A 119 18.52 1.37 12.10
CA LYS A 119 18.48 1.97 10.76
C LYS A 119 18.36 0.90 9.67
N GLN A 120 19.13 -0.18 9.76
CA GLN A 120 19.05 -1.29 8.81
C GLN A 120 17.69 -1.99 8.87
N LEU A 121 17.18 -2.22 10.08
CA LEU A 121 15.85 -2.78 10.31
C LEU A 121 14.76 -1.93 9.66
N ILE A 122 14.77 -0.61 9.87
CA ILE A 122 13.81 0.31 9.24
C ILE A 122 13.94 0.27 7.72
N GLU A 123 15.16 0.25 7.16
CA GLU A 123 15.37 0.16 5.72
C GLU A 123 14.81 -1.15 5.12
N GLU A 124 14.97 -2.28 5.81
CA GLU A 124 14.41 -3.58 5.41
C GLU A 124 12.89 -3.60 5.49
N ASN A 125 12.32 -3.11 6.59
CA ASN A 125 10.88 -3.04 6.76
C ASN A 125 10.22 -2.11 5.73
N ILE A 126 10.88 -1.01 5.34
CA ILE A 126 10.42 -0.15 4.25
C ILE A 126 10.44 -0.89 2.91
N LYS A 127 11.39 -1.81 2.67
CA LYS A 127 11.36 -2.65 1.45
C LYS A 127 10.17 -3.60 1.46
N VAL A 128 9.88 -4.23 2.60
CA VAL A 128 8.68 -5.07 2.78
C VAL A 128 7.41 -4.26 2.51
N PHE A 129 7.29 -3.10 3.16
CA PHE A 129 6.17 -2.17 2.95
C PHE A 129 6.00 -1.80 1.47
N ASN A 130 7.10 -1.43 0.81
CA ASN A 130 7.07 -1.07 -0.61
C ASN A 130 6.76 -2.28 -1.50
N SER A 131 7.17 -3.51 -1.14
CA SER A 131 6.81 -4.70 -1.91
C SER A 131 5.30 -4.95 -1.89
N TYR A 132 4.66 -4.79 -0.74
CA TYR A 132 3.20 -4.87 -0.63
C TYR A 132 2.50 -3.70 -1.33
N PHE A 133 3.07 -2.49 -1.28
CA PHE A 133 2.57 -1.37 -2.09
C PHE A 133 2.52 -1.71 -3.58
N LEU A 134 3.60 -2.28 -4.14
CA LEU A 134 3.66 -2.69 -5.54
C LEU A 134 2.65 -3.80 -5.84
N GLY A 135 2.49 -4.77 -4.96
CA GLY A 135 1.50 -5.84 -5.11
C GLY A 135 0.06 -5.31 -5.05
N GLY A 136 -0.24 -4.34 -4.18
CA GLY A 136 -1.53 -3.68 -4.13
C GLY A 136 -1.85 -2.87 -5.38
N LEU A 137 -0.84 -2.23 -5.99
CA LEU A 137 -1.00 -1.58 -7.30
C LEU A 137 -1.35 -2.61 -8.39
N GLU A 138 -0.71 -3.78 -8.40
CA GLU A 138 -1.04 -4.86 -9.34
C GLU A 138 -2.49 -5.32 -9.16
N VAL A 139 -2.90 -5.63 -7.92
CA VAL A 139 -4.28 -6.08 -7.62
C VAL A 139 -5.31 -5.07 -8.10
N LEU A 140 -5.14 -3.79 -7.75
CA LEU A 140 -6.11 -2.76 -8.11
C LEU A 140 -6.10 -2.47 -9.62
N HIS A 141 -4.95 -2.52 -10.27
CA HIS A 141 -4.87 -2.33 -11.72
C HIS A 141 -5.58 -3.47 -12.46
N GLU A 142 -5.30 -4.73 -12.10
CA GLU A 142 -5.98 -5.91 -12.64
C GLU A 142 -7.51 -5.81 -12.44
N GLN A 143 -7.98 -5.33 -11.29
CA GLN A 143 -9.41 -5.27 -10.97
C GLN A 143 -10.14 -4.07 -11.60
N PHE A 144 -9.55 -2.88 -11.62
CA PHE A 144 -10.26 -1.66 -11.97
C PHE A 144 -9.87 -1.08 -13.33
N VAL A 145 -8.70 -1.42 -13.85
CA VAL A 145 -8.21 -0.92 -15.14
C VAL A 145 -8.37 -1.97 -16.22
N GLU A 146 -8.01 -3.24 -15.93
CA GLU A 146 -8.11 -4.31 -16.93
C GLU A 146 -9.51 -4.90 -17.05
N GLN A 147 -10.24 -5.02 -15.93
CA GLN A 147 -11.54 -5.71 -15.88
C GLN A 147 -12.77 -4.79 -16.00
N CYS A 148 -12.63 -3.49 -15.77
CA CYS A 148 -13.76 -2.54 -15.87
C CYS A 148 -13.80 -1.88 -17.25
N HIS A 149 -14.84 -2.14 -18.04
CA HIS A 149 -14.97 -1.57 -19.38
C HIS A 149 -16.00 -0.44 -19.46
N ASP A 150 -16.92 -0.37 -18.49
CA ASP A 150 -17.93 0.67 -18.38
C ASP A 150 -18.23 1.04 -16.92
N ASP A 151 -19.13 2.02 -16.73
CA ASP A 151 -19.51 2.53 -15.41
C ASP A 151 -20.18 1.46 -14.53
N ASP A 152 -20.92 0.52 -15.12
CA ASP A 152 -21.62 -0.53 -14.39
C ASP A 152 -20.62 -1.56 -13.85
N ASP A 153 -19.63 -1.95 -14.66
CA ASP A 153 -18.52 -2.80 -14.23
C ASP A 153 -17.75 -2.15 -13.07
N TYR A 154 -17.42 -0.85 -13.20
CA TYR A 154 -16.71 -0.12 -12.15
C TYR A 154 -17.50 -0.10 -10.83
N LEU A 155 -18.79 0.28 -10.87
CA LEU A 155 -19.64 0.34 -9.68
C LEU A 155 -19.80 -1.03 -9.03
N LYS A 156 -19.96 -2.09 -9.83
CA LYS A 156 -20.07 -3.45 -9.35
C LYS A 156 -18.77 -3.93 -8.70
N THR A 157 -17.63 -3.71 -9.34
CA THR A 157 -16.32 -4.08 -8.80
C THR A 157 -16.04 -3.34 -7.50
N MET A 158 -16.33 -2.03 -7.41
CA MET A 158 -16.23 -1.27 -6.17
C MET A 158 -17.14 -1.85 -5.07
N PHE A 159 -18.40 -2.17 -5.40
CA PHE A 159 -19.33 -2.77 -4.45
C PHE A 159 -18.84 -4.12 -3.94
N ASP A 160 -18.43 -5.02 -4.84
CA ASP A 160 -17.94 -6.35 -4.49
C ASP A 160 -16.65 -6.26 -3.67
N PHE A 161 -15.74 -5.34 -4.00
CA PHE A 161 -14.51 -5.11 -3.25
C PHE A 161 -14.79 -4.69 -1.81
N VAL A 162 -15.63 -3.67 -1.62
CA VAL A 162 -16.01 -3.16 -0.30
C VAL A 162 -16.78 -4.22 0.49
N ARG A 163 -17.72 -4.93 -0.15
CA ARG A 163 -18.49 -5.99 0.50
C ARG A 163 -17.60 -7.13 0.96
N ARG A 164 -16.69 -7.62 0.12
CA ARG A 164 -15.72 -8.68 0.49
C ARG A 164 -14.91 -8.27 1.70
N PHE A 165 -14.38 -7.05 1.72
CA PHE A 165 -13.65 -6.54 2.87
C PHE A 165 -14.48 -6.59 4.16
N TYR A 166 -15.75 -6.20 4.12
CA TYR A 166 -16.63 -6.29 5.30
C TYR A 166 -17.01 -7.73 5.68
N GLU A 167 -17.23 -8.62 4.70
CA GLU A 167 -17.57 -10.02 4.93
C GLU A 167 -16.39 -10.84 5.46
N GLU A 168 -15.16 -10.47 5.08
CA GLU A 168 -13.92 -11.06 5.60
C GLU A 168 -13.61 -10.64 7.04
N GLN A 169 -14.21 -9.55 7.54
CA GLN A 169 -14.08 -9.15 8.94
C GLN A 169 -14.95 -10.02 9.83
N ASP A 170 -14.38 -11.10 10.36
CA ASP A 170 -14.99 -11.85 11.45
C ASP A 170 -14.94 -11.03 12.75
N SER A 171 -16.01 -10.28 12.98
CA SER A 171 -16.15 -9.40 14.15
C SER A 171 -16.07 -10.17 15.48
N GLU A 172 -16.44 -11.45 15.50
CA GLU A 172 -16.32 -12.30 16.68
C GLU A 172 -14.86 -12.71 16.89
N ALA A 173 -14.16 -13.12 15.84
CA ALA A 173 -12.73 -13.44 15.93
C ALA A 173 -11.88 -12.23 16.35
N ILE A 174 -12.18 -11.02 15.85
CA ILE A 174 -11.51 -9.78 16.26
C ILE A 174 -11.74 -9.52 17.75
N LYS A 175 -12.97 -9.67 18.22
CA LYS A 175 -13.32 -9.46 19.63
C LYS A 175 -12.61 -10.47 20.54
N ASP A 176 -12.61 -11.75 20.16
CA ASP A 176 -11.92 -12.81 20.88
C ASP A 176 -10.40 -12.59 20.93
N GLY A 177 -9.81 -12.10 19.84
CA GLY A 177 -8.39 -11.71 19.78
C GLY A 177 -8.05 -10.58 20.74
N ILE A 178 -8.87 -9.51 20.75
CA ILE A 178 -8.71 -8.37 21.66
C ILE A 178 -8.86 -8.84 23.11
N GLU A 179 -9.87 -9.66 23.43
CA GLU A 179 -10.07 -10.19 24.78
C GLU A 179 -8.91 -11.07 25.25
N LYS A 180 -8.29 -11.85 24.36
CA LYS A 180 -7.07 -12.61 24.70
C LYS A 180 -5.90 -11.70 25.05
N ILE A 181 -5.68 -10.63 24.30
CA ILE A 181 -4.57 -9.70 24.53
C ILE A 181 -4.78 -8.89 25.82
N LEU A 182 -6.02 -8.45 26.10
CA LEU A 182 -6.34 -7.63 27.27
C LEU A 182 -6.38 -8.43 28.59
N ASN A 183 -6.57 -9.75 28.53
CA ASN A 183 -6.69 -10.61 29.71
C ASN A 183 -5.43 -11.44 30.01
N GLN A 184 -4.30 -11.15 29.35
CA GLN A 184 -2.96 -11.62 29.72
C GLN A 184 -2.28 -10.64 30.68
#